data_AF-A0A7W5AN86-F1
#
_entry.id   AF-A0A7W5AN86-F1
#
_cell.length_a   1.000
_cell.length_b   1.000
_cell.length_c   1.000
_cell.angle_alpha   90.00
_cell.angle_beta   90.00
_cell.angle_gamma   90.00
#
_symmetry.space_group_name_H-M   'P 1'
#
loop_
_entity.id
_entity.type
_entity.pdbx_description
1 polymer ?
#
loop_
_entity_poly.entity_id
_entity_poly.type
_entity_poly.pdbx_seq_one_letter_code
_entity_poly.pdbx_strand_id
1 'polypeptide(L)' 'MSAGACPRGRLTAEQLAPGSSYDTGAGSCHALHAEQNAVLRAGYDGCRGSTLYLTHPPCDGCARLIAGAGIARVVVPQE' A
#
# COMPACT_ATOMS: atom_id res chain seq x y z
N MET A 1 -1.33 -14.15 8.38
CA MET A 1 -0.78 -13.38 7.24
C MET A 1 -1.88 -12.48 6.72
N SER A 2 -1.82 -11.17 6.94
CA SER A 2 -2.64 -10.24 6.15
C SER A 2 -2.14 -10.28 4.70
N ALA A 3 -3.01 -10.06 3.74
CA ALA A 3 -2.82 -10.34 2.31
C ALA A 3 -1.65 -9.60 1.60
N GLY A 4 -0.81 -8.84 2.32
CA GLY A 4 0.28 -8.05 1.76
C GLY A 4 1.59 -8.81 1.49
N ALA A 5 1.75 -10.06 1.96
CA ALA A 5 2.83 -10.99 1.59
C ALA A 5 4.28 -10.45 1.56
N CYS A 6 4.61 -9.36 2.27
CA CYS A 6 5.94 -8.76 2.26
C CYS A 6 7.03 -9.80 2.58
N PRO A 7 7.96 -10.10 1.64
CA PRO A 7 8.98 -11.12 1.87
C PRO A 7 9.99 -10.69 2.94
N ARG A 8 10.19 -9.38 3.13
CA ARG A 8 11.14 -8.81 4.08
C ARG A 8 10.80 -9.15 5.53
N GLY A 9 9.51 -9.29 5.85
CA GLY A 9 9.07 -9.66 7.21
C GLY A 9 9.42 -11.10 7.61
N ARG A 10 9.99 -11.90 6.70
CA ARG A 10 10.45 -13.27 6.96
C ARG A 10 11.97 -13.39 7.02
N LEU A 11 12.71 -12.30 6.79
CA LEU A 11 14.17 -12.31 6.67
C LEU A 11 14.79 -11.71 7.94
N THR A 12 15.93 -12.27 8.37
CA THR A 12 16.75 -11.69 9.44
C THR A 12 17.55 -10.49 8.94
N ALA A 13 18.11 -9.70 9.86
CA ALA A 13 18.98 -8.58 9.52
C ALA A 13 20.27 -9.02 8.80
N GLU A 14 20.80 -10.22 9.07
CA GLU A 14 21.91 -10.77 8.26
C GLU A 14 21.47 -11.13 6.83
N GLN A 15 20.25 -11.63 6.67
CA GLN A 15 19.71 -12.02 5.36
C GLN A 15 19.30 -10.81 4.50
N LEU A 16 18.92 -9.71 5.15
CA LEU A 16 18.56 -8.47 4.49
C LEU A 16 18.95 -7.26 5.34
N ALA A 17 20.09 -6.67 4.99
CA ALA A 17 20.63 -5.52 5.71
C ALA A 17 19.64 -4.33 5.70
N PRO A 18 19.55 -3.55 6.79
CA PRO A 18 18.81 -2.29 6.80
C PRO A 18 19.24 -1.38 5.64
N GLY A 19 18.27 -0.71 5.01
CA GLY A 19 18.52 0.14 3.84
C GLY A 19 18.66 -0.61 2.51
N SER A 20 18.57 -1.95 2.49
CA SER A 20 18.53 -2.72 1.24
C SER A 20 17.36 -2.30 0.35
N SER A 21 17.62 -2.22 -0.95
CA SER A 21 16.68 -1.85 -2.01
C SER A 21 15.33 -2.55 -1.87
N TYR A 22 14.25 -1.81 -2.18
CA TYR A 22 12.89 -2.36 -2.26
C TYR A 22 12.58 -2.91 -3.64
N ASP A 23 13.28 -2.45 -4.68
CA ASP A 23 12.99 -2.77 -6.08
C ASP A 23 13.85 -3.92 -6.62
N THR A 24 15.00 -4.19 -6.00
CA THR A 24 16.01 -5.11 -6.51
C THR A 24 16.64 -5.97 -5.41
N GLY A 25 17.20 -7.12 -5.79
CA GLY A 25 17.91 -8.03 -4.88
C GLY A 25 17.01 -8.94 -4.05
N ALA A 26 17.59 -9.68 -3.10
CA ALA A 26 16.90 -10.72 -2.32
C ALA A 26 15.74 -10.19 -1.45
N GLY A 27 15.75 -8.89 -1.12
CA GLY A 27 14.70 -8.22 -0.35
C GLY A 27 13.71 -7.43 -1.19
N SER A 28 13.68 -7.62 -2.51
CA SER A 28 12.73 -6.93 -3.39
C SER A 28 11.30 -7.17 -2.90
N CYS A 29 10.58 -6.10 -2.60
CA CYS A 29 9.29 -6.15 -1.97
C CYS A 29 8.19 -6.01 -3.02
N HIS A 30 7.39 -7.07 -3.20
CA HIS A 30 6.22 -7.07 -4.07
C HIS A 30 4.91 -6.91 -3.28
N ALA A 31 5.00 -6.48 -2.02
CA ALA A 31 3.84 -6.19 -1.20
C ALA A 31 3.14 -4.94 -1.71
N LEU A 32 1.81 -5.02 -1.81
CA LEU A 32 0.98 -3.86 -2.03
C LEU A 32 0.49 -3.29 -0.70
N HIS A 33 0.47 -1.98 -0.63
CA HIS A 33 -0.19 -1.25 0.45
C HIS A 33 -1.69 -1.58 0.50
N ALA A 34 -2.35 -1.35 1.64
CA ALA A 34 -3.77 -1.64 1.78
C ALA A 34 -4.61 -0.81 0.79
N GLU A 35 -4.21 0.44 0.57
CA GLU A 35 -4.81 1.40 -0.37
C GLU A 35 -4.76 0.86 -1.81
N GLN A 36 -3.58 0.35 -2.22
CA GLN A 36 -3.38 -0.24 -3.54
C GLN A 36 -4.28 -1.47 -3.73
N ASN A 37 -4.34 -2.34 -2.72
CA ASN A 37 -5.22 -3.51 -2.76
C ASN A 37 -6.70 -3.11 -2.84
N ALA A 38 -7.13 -2.09 -2.10
CA ALA A 38 -8.51 -1.61 -2.14
C ALA A 38 -8.88 -1.10 -3.55
N VAL A 39 -8.03 -0.26 -4.15
CA VAL A 39 -8.24 0.27 -5.51
C VAL A 39 -8.26 -0.86 -6.55
N LEU A 40 -7.31 -1.80 -6.49
CA LEU A 40 -7.25 -2.95 -7.40
C LEU A 40 -8.50 -3.82 -7.33
N ARG A 41 -9.05 -4.02 -6.12
CA ARG A 41 -10.23 -4.86 -5.91
C ARG A 41 -11.53 -4.17 -6.28
N ALA A 42 -11.62 -2.86 -6.09
CA ALA A 42 -12.80 -2.07 -6.45
C ALA A 42 -12.87 -1.76 -7.95
N GLY A 43 -11.71 -1.61 -8.62
CA GLY A 43 -11.64 -1.14 -10.01
C GLY A 43 -12.00 0.35 -10.14
N TYR A 44 -11.76 0.92 -11.33
CA TYR A 44 -11.95 2.35 -11.56
C TYR A 44 -13.39 2.81 -11.29
N ASP A 45 -14.39 2.07 -11.80
CA ASP A 45 -15.79 2.41 -11.61
C ASP A 45 -16.24 2.31 -10.15
N GLY A 46 -15.68 1.35 -9.39
CA GLY A 46 -15.95 1.22 -7.95
C GLY A 46 -15.28 2.32 -7.11
N CYS A 47 -14.18 2.89 -7.59
CA CYS A 47 -13.45 3.95 -6.89
C CYS A 47 -14.03 5.34 -7.16
N ARG A 48 -14.54 5.61 -8.36
CA ARG A 48 -14.91 6.96 -8.78
C ARG A 48 -16.08 7.52 -7.96
N GLY A 49 -15.85 8.63 -7.27
CA GLY A 49 -16.82 9.25 -6.35
C GLY A 49 -16.97 8.57 -4.99
N SER A 50 -16.20 7.50 -4.73
CA SER A 50 -16.27 6.75 -3.47
C SER A 50 -15.59 7.47 -2.30
N THR A 51 -15.81 6.94 -1.10
CA THR A 51 -15.05 7.30 0.11
C THR A 51 -14.18 6.12 0.54
N LEU A 52 -12.87 6.36 0.69
CA LEU A 52 -11.92 5.37 1.17
C LEU A 52 -11.63 5.58 2.66
N TYR A 53 -11.84 4.54 3.46
CA TYR A 53 -11.54 4.54 4.89
C TYR A 53 -10.23 3.80 5.12
N LEU A 54 -9.28 4.46 5.77
CA LEU A 54 -7.95 3.92 6.05
C LEU A 54 -7.70 3.90 7.55
N THR A 55 -6.84 2.99 8.00
CA THR A 55 -6.41 2.95 9.41
C THR A 55 -5.31 3.96 9.71
N HIS A 56 -4.55 4.39 8.69
CA HIS A 56 -3.44 5.33 8.80
C HIS A 56 -3.43 6.27 7.57
N PRO A 57 -2.79 7.44 7.67
CA PRO A 57 -2.55 8.30 6.51
C PRO A 57 -1.81 7.56 5.37
N PRO A 58 -2.22 7.74 4.10
CA PRO A 58 -1.57 7.07 2.98
C PRO A 58 -0.18 7.67 2.72
N CYS A 59 0.74 6.86 2.17
CA CYS A 59 2.02 7.38 1.69
C CYS A 59 1.83 8.20 0.39
N ASP A 60 2.83 9.01 0.01
CA ASP A 60 2.75 9.86 -1.19
C ASP A 60 2.39 9.11 -2.48
N GLY A 61 2.92 7.88 -2.64
CA GLY A 61 2.59 7.03 -3.78
C GLY A 61 1.13 6.60 -3.80
N CYS A 62 0.60 6.21 -2.63
CA CYS A 62 -0.81 5.83 -2.50
C CYS A 62 -1.73 7.05 -2.61
N ALA A 63 -1.33 8.22 -2.11
CA ALA A 63 -2.09 9.45 -2.27
C ALA A 63 -2.30 9.81 -3.75
N ARG A 64 -1.26 9.69 -4.58
CA ARG A 64 -1.36 9.89 -6.04
C ARG A 64 -2.27 8.85 -6.69
N LEU A 65 -2.16 7.58 -6.28
CA LEU A 65 -3.03 6.50 -6.78
C LEU A 65 -4.50 6.75 -6.44
N ILE A 66 -4.81 7.13 -5.19
CA ILE A 66 -6.16 7.41 -4.71
C ILE A 66 -6.79 8.56 -5.52
N ALA A 67 -6.04 9.64 -5.74
CA ALA A 67 -6.48 10.75 -6.57
C ALA A 67 -6.74 10.32 -8.02
N GLY A 68 -5.82 9.54 -8.62
CA GLY A 68 -5.97 9.01 -9.97
C GLY A 68 -7.13 8.02 -10.13
N ALA A 69 -7.49 7.29 -9.07
CA ALA A 69 -8.64 6.38 -9.04
C ALA A 69 -9.99 7.11 -8.93
N GLY A 70 -9.99 8.43 -8.76
CA GLY A 70 -11.21 9.24 -8.69
C GLY A 70 -11.95 9.12 -7.34
N ILE A 71 -11.27 8.69 -6.28
CA ILE A 71 -11.84 8.61 -4.92
C ILE A 71 -12.06 10.04 -4.40
N ALA A 72 -13.28 10.35 -3.98
CA ALA A 72 -13.68 11.72 -3.63
C ALA A 72 -13.29 12.13 -2.21
N ARG A 73 -13.18 11.16 -1.29
CA ARG A 73 -12.87 11.43 0.12
C ARG A 73 -12.04 10.31 0.73
N VAL A 74 -11.05 10.69 1.53
CA VAL A 74 -10.30 9.77 2.40
C VAL A 74 -10.65 10.09 3.85
N VAL A 75 -10.88 9.07 4.65
CA VAL A 75 -11.12 9.19 6.10
C VAL A 75 -10.08 8.36 6.84
N VAL A 76 -9.42 8.99 7.80
CA VAL A 76 -8.44 8.39 8.71
C VAL A 76 -8.86 8.67 10.16
N PRO A 77 -8.50 7.82 11.13
CA PRO A 77 -8.68 8.12 12.55
C PRO A 77 -8.04 9.46 12.92
N GLN A 78 -8.69 10.20 13.82
CA GLN A 78 -8.06 11.33 14.50
C GLN A 78 -7.26 10.76 15.67
N GLU A 79 -5.98 11.09 15.76
CA GLU A 79 -5.14 10.72 16.90
C GLU A 79 -5.42 11.60 18.12
#